data_AF-A0A9D2IZI0-F1
#
_entry.id   AF-A0A9D2IZI0-F1
#
_cell.length_a   1.000
_cell.length_b   1.000
_cell.length_c   1.000
_cell.angle_alpha   90.00
_cell.angle_beta   90.00
_cell.angle_gamma   90.00
#
_symmetry.space_group_name_H-M   'P 1'
#
loop_
_entity.id
_entity.type
_entity.pdbx_description
1 polymer ?
#
loop_
_entity_poly.entity_id
_entity_poly.type
_entity_poly.pdbx_seq_one_letter_code
_entity_poly.pdbx_strand_id
1 'polypeptide(L)'
;MNIRIGTLWRVPVFCLLSSLACYWLTIFPGALIYVNRTVGENGTIEVSTDPVRSVLFQLALVFAVLLAGGLWAFRSMTRREIAASAALLILPMLAIVLAQLFLPAFPLEVSLFLSRFYSWTGNFSSLLMQLSLPLPAATILAQFAPLLFILFGRRTA
;
A
#
# COMPACT_ATOMS: atom_id res chain seq x y z
N MET A 1 -10.81 26.27 -16.10
CA MET A 1 -11.22 24.92 -15.65
C MET A 1 -10.76 24.76 -14.21
N ASN A 2 -11.66 24.61 -13.24
CA ASN A 2 -11.34 24.87 -11.83
C ASN A 2 -11.21 23.57 -11.03
N ILE A 3 -9.99 23.17 -10.65
CA ILE A 3 -9.76 22.08 -9.70
C ILE A 3 -10.09 22.61 -8.30
N ARG A 4 -10.95 21.91 -7.56
CA ARG A 4 -11.25 22.29 -6.18
C ARG A 4 -10.05 21.99 -5.28
N ILE A 5 -9.30 23.02 -4.91
CA ILE A 5 -8.06 22.91 -4.11
C ILE A 5 -8.26 22.12 -2.81
N GLY A 6 -9.41 22.28 -2.14
CA GLY A 6 -9.74 21.53 -0.92
C GLY A 6 -9.87 20.01 -1.11
N THR A 7 -9.95 19.51 -2.34
CA THR A 7 -10.01 18.07 -2.64
C THR A 7 -8.65 17.44 -2.90
N LEU A 8 -7.59 18.25 -3.09
CA LEU A 8 -6.24 17.77 -3.41
C LEU A 8 -5.59 16.98 -2.27
N TRP A 9 -5.97 17.23 -1.01
CA TRP A 9 -5.44 16.52 0.15
C TRP A 9 -6.18 15.22 0.47
N ARG A 10 -7.35 14.96 -0.15
CA ARG A 10 -8.17 13.80 0.20
C ARG A 10 -7.48 12.48 -0.08
N VAL A 11 -6.88 12.31 -1.27
CA VAL A 11 -6.19 11.05 -1.63
C VAL A 11 -4.94 10.84 -0.76
N PRO A 12 -4.03 11.83 -0.59
CA PRO A 12 -2.88 11.68 0.30
C PRO A 12 -3.27 11.27 1.71
N VAL A 13 -4.20 11.99 2.35
CA VAL A 13 -4.62 11.72 3.74
C VAL A 13 -5.25 10.34 3.86
N PHE A 14 -6.16 9.99 2.95
CA PHE A 14 -6.80 8.67 2.95
C PHE A 14 -5.79 7.54 2.79
N CYS A 15 -4.84 7.66 1.85
CA CYS A 15 -3.81 6.65 1.64
C CYS A 15 -2.89 6.49 2.84
N LEU A 16 -2.50 7.58 3.50
CA LEU A 16 -1.65 7.52 4.70
C LEU A 16 -2.37 6.85 5.87
N LEU A 17 -3.65 7.20 6.11
CA LEU A 17 -4.47 6.56 7.14
C LEU A 17 -4.71 5.08 6.83
N SER A 18 -4.97 4.75 5.56
CA SER A 18 -5.14 3.38 5.10
C SER A 18 -3.87 2.56 5.27
N SER A 19 -2.70 3.13 4.94
CA SER A 19 -1.40 2.50 5.22
C SER A 19 -1.23 2.23 6.71
N LEU A 20 -1.54 3.19 7.58
CA LEU A 20 -1.41 3.00 9.03
C LEU A 20 -2.34 1.88 9.52
N ALA A 21 -3.58 1.85 9.03
CA ALA A 21 -4.53 0.79 9.34
C ALA A 21 -4.02 -0.57 8.85
N CYS A 22 -3.57 -0.67 7.59
CA CYS A 22 -2.98 -1.90 7.04
C CYS A 22 -1.76 -2.35 7.85
N TYR A 23 -0.90 -1.44 8.28
CA TYR A 23 0.27 -1.76 9.09
C TYR A 23 -0.12 -2.46 10.40
N TRP A 24 -1.05 -1.87 11.15
CA TRP A 24 -1.53 -2.45 12.40
C TRP A 24 -2.31 -3.75 12.19
N LEU A 25 -3.10 -3.84 11.12
CA LEU A 25 -3.82 -5.06 10.75
C LEU A 25 -2.85 -6.19 10.36
N THR A 26 -1.75 -5.89 9.68
CA THR A 26 -0.73 -6.91 9.36
C THR A 26 -0.03 -7.40 10.62
N ILE A 27 0.31 -6.52 11.55
CA ILE A 27 1.06 -6.90 12.76
C ILE A 27 0.21 -7.68 13.76
N PHE A 28 -0.99 -7.21 14.08
CA PHE A 28 -1.79 -7.82 15.15
C PHE A 28 -2.67 -8.96 14.64
N PRO A 29 -3.72 -8.72 13.83
CA PRO A 29 -4.55 -9.82 13.33
C PRO A 29 -3.84 -10.66 12.25
N GLY A 30 -3.00 -10.06 11.40
CA GLY A 30 -2.27 -10.79 10.37
C GLY A 30 -1.39 -11.90 10.94
N ALA A 31 -0.66 -11.61 12.02
CA ALA A 31 0.14 -12.61 12.73
C ALA A 31 -0.70 -13.82 13.21
N LEU A 32 -1.97 -13.63 13.58
CA LEU A 32 -2.85 -14.74 13.97
C LEU A 32 -3.39 -15.52 12.76
N ILE A 33 -3.43 -14.90 11.58
CA ILE A 33 -4.05 -15.44 10.38
C ILE A 33 -3.07 -16.24 9.54
N TYR A 34 -1.80 -15.89 9.45
CA TYR A 34 -0.87 -16.57 8.54
C TYR A 34 0.40 -17.10 9.20
N VAL A 35 0.65 -16.81 10.48
CA VAL A 35 1.81 -17.36 11.20
C VAL A 35 1.41 -18.68 11.83
N ASN A 36 2.06 -19.76 11.40
CA ASN A 36 1.97 -21.06 12.03
C ASN A 36 3.16 -21.22 12.98
N ARG A 37 2.88 -21.68 14.20
CA ARG A 37 3.90 -22.04 15.18
C ARG A 37 3.82 -23.54 15.38
N THR A 38 4.84 -24.26 14.94
CA THR A 38 4.96 -25.70 15.11
C THR A 38 6.12 -25.97 16.06
N VAL A 39 6.00 -27.02 16.87
CA VAL A 39 7.12 -27.48 17.70
C VAL A 39 7.81 -28.56 16.88
N GLY A 40 9.05 -28.29 16.48
CA GLY A 40 9.89 -29.26 15.76
C GLY A 40 10.23 -30.44 16.65
N GLU A 41 10.72 -31.52 16.03
CA GLU A 41 11.05 -32.79 16.69
C GLU A 41 12.09 -32.62 17.83
N ASN A 42 12.88 -31.54 17.77
CA ASN A 42 13.89 -31.17 18.76
C ASN A 42 13.35 -30.29 19.91
N GLY A 43 12.03 -30.06 19.99
CA GLY A 43 11.40 -29.16 20.97
C GLY A 43 11.55 -27.66 20.65
N THR A 44 12.14 -27.31 19.52
CA THR A 44 12.31 -25.91 19.06
C THR A 44 11.02 -25.39 18.43
N ILE A 45 10.63 -24.16 18.78
CA ILE A 45 9.47 -23.50 18.17
C ILE A 45 9.87 -23.01 16.77
N GLU A 46 9.34 -23.66 15.74
CA GLU A 46 9.45 -23.23 14.36
C GLU A 46 8.30 -22.27 14.04
N VAL A 47 8.65 -21.07 13.61
CA VAL A 47 7.68 -20.05 13.20
C VAL A 47 7.74 -19.97 11.68
N SER A 48 6.69 -20.47 11.02
CA SER A 48 6.55 -20.41 9.56
C SER A 48 5.38 -19.51 9.17
N THR A 49 5.49 -18.89 8.00
CA THR A 49 4.39 -18.11 7.42
C THR A 49 3.76 -18.93 6.30
N ASP A 50 2.46 -19.17 6.39
CA ASP A 50 1.71 -19.81 5.32
C ASP A 50 1.63 -18.87 4.10
N PRO A 51 2.23 -19.23 2.96
CA PRO A 51 2.31 -18.35 1.81
C PRO A 51 0.92 -18.06 1.25
N VAL A 52 0.02 -19.04 1.17
CA VAL A 52 -1.32 -18.83 0.60
C VAL A 52 -2.17 -17.94 1.50
N ARG A 53 -2.17 -18.19 2.81
CA ARG A 53 -2.94 -17.39 3.77
C ARG A 53 -2.45 -15.94 3.83
N SER A 54 -1.14 -15.72 3.76
CA SER A 54 -0.56 -14.37 3.71
C SER A 54 -0.92 -13.62 2.42
N VAL A 55 -0.89 -14.27 1.25
CA VAL A 55 -1.36 -13.69 -0.02
C VAL A 55 -2.82 -13.25 0.08
N LEU A 56 -3.70 -14.14 0.55
CA LEU A 56 -5.12 -13.88 0.67
C LEU A 56 -5.41 -12.70 1.60
N PHE A 57 -4.68 -12.60 2.72
CA PHE A 57 -4.79 -11.49 3.64
C PHE A 57 -4.33 -10.15 3.02
N GLN A 58 -3.20 -10.14 2.32
CA GLN A 58 -2.71 -8.95 1.61
C GLN A 58 -3.69 -8.49 0.53
N LEU A 59 -4.23 -9.44 -0.23
CA LEU A 59 -5.25 -9.18 -1.25
C LEU A 59 -6.50 -8.55 -0.60
N ALA A 60 -7.00 -9.13 0.49
CA ALA A 60 -8.13 -8.58 1.22
C ALA A 60 -7.88 -7.13 1.69
N LEU A 61 -6.70 -6.82 2.22
CA LEU A 61 -6.34 -5.46 2.63
C LEU A 61 -6.31 -4.49 1.44
N VAL A 62 -5.68 -4.86 0.32
CA VAL A 62 -5.60 -3.99 -0.87
C VAL A 62 -7.00 -3.72 -1.42
N PHE A 63 -7.84 -4.75 -1.56
CA PHE A 63 -9.23 -4.57 -2.02
C PHE A 63 -10.06 -3.74 -1.05
N ALA A 64 -9.92 -3.94 0.27
CA ALA A 64 -10.61 -3.13 1.27
C ALA A 64 -10.28 -1.65 1.14
N VAL A 65 -9.00 -1.30 0.96
CA VAL A 65 -8.54 0.08 0.75
C VAL A 65 -9.10 0.65 -0.56
N LEU A 66 -9.06 -0.12 -1.66
CA LEU A 66 -9.60 0.31 -2.95
C LEU A 66 -11.10 0.57 -2.89
N LEU A 67 -11.87 -0.32 -2.26
CA LEU A 67 -13.32 -0.18 -2.13
C LEU A 67 -13.71 0.95 -1.18
N ALA A 68 -13.06 1.07 -0.02
CA ALA A 68 -13.30 2.14 0.93
C ALA A 68 -12.95 3.52 0.33
N GLY A 69 -11.82 3.62 -0.37
CA GLY A 69 -11.42 4.86 -1.02
C GLY A 69 -12.34 5.20 -2.19
N GLY A 70 -12.57 4.24 -3.08
CA GLY A 70 -13.34 4.43 -4.30
C GLY A 70 -14.83 4.67 -4.07
N LEU A 71 -15.49 3.80 -3.32
CA LEU A 71 -16.95 3.83 -3.14
C LEU A 71 -17.42 4.84 -2.09
N TRP A 72 -16.55 5.20 -1.13
CA TRP A 72 -16.89 6.10 -0.04
C TRP A 72 -16.08 7.40 -0.09
N ALA A 73 -14.77 7.37 0.10
CA ALA A 73 -13.97 8.59 0.28
C ALA A 73 -13.93 9.51 -0.96
N PHE A 74 -13.88 8.94 -2.17
CA PHE A 74 -13.68 9.68 -3.42
C PHE A 74 -14.90 9.74 -4.34
N ARG A 75 -16.06 9.23 -3.89
CA ARG A 75 -17.31 9.17 -4.69
C ARG A 75 -17.79 10.54 -5.24
N SER A 76 -17.43 11.63 -4.55
CA SER A 76 -17.79 13.00 -4.93
C SER A 76 -16.77 13.69 -5.85
N MET A 77 -15.61 13.06 -6.09
CA MET A 77 -14.52 13.62 -6.87
C MET A 77 -14.59 13.18 -8.35
N THR A 78 -14.11 14.04 -9.23
CA THR A 78 -13.91 13.70 -10.64
C THR A 78 -12.61 12.93 -10.85
N ARG A 79 -12.50 12.22 -11.96
CA ARG A 79 -11.27 11.49 -12.35
C ARG A 79 -10.02 12.38 -12.34
N ARG A 80 -10.16 13.64 -12.77
CA ARG A 80 -9.05 14.62 -12.83
C ARG A 80 -8.63 15.08 -11.44
N GLU A 81 -9.60 15.33 -10.54
CA GLU A 81 -9.32 15.68 -9.15
C GLU A 81 -8.58 14.56 -8.42
N ILE A 82 -8.99 13.30 -8.64
CA ILE A 82 -8.33 12.13 -8.04
C ILE A 82 -6.91 12.00 -8.58
N ALA A 83 -6.70 12.13 -9.90
CA ALA A 83 -5.37 12.05 -10.51
C ALA A 83 -4.42 13.13 -9.96
N ALA A 84 -4.88 14.38 -9.88
CA ALA A 84 -4.10 15.48 -9.34
C ALA A 84 -3.78 15.30 -7.84
N SER A 85 -4.77 14.84 -7.06
CA SER A 85 -4.60 14.54 -5.63
C SER A 85 -3.64 13.37 -5.40
N ALA A 86 -3.74 12.31 -6.20
CA ALA A 86 -2.85 11.16 -6.16
C ALA A 86 -1.41 11.56 -6.52
N ALA A 87 -1.20 12.40 -7.52
CA ALA A 87 0.13 12.86 -7.92
C ALA A 87 0.89 13.55 -6.78
N LEU A 88 0.20 14.30 -5.92
CA LEU A 88 0.80 14.93 -4.73
C LEU A 88 1.36 13.92 -3.72
N LEU A 89 0.78 12.72 -3.64
CA LEU A 89 1.31 11.64 -2.81
C LEU A 89 2.41 10.87 -3.55
N ILE A 90 2.18 10.54 -4.82
CA ILE A 90 3.05 9.67 -5.62
C ILE A 90 4.44 10.29 -5.78
N LEU A 91 4.53 11.58 -6.10
CA LEU A 91 5.83 12.24 -6.36
C LEU A 91 6.82 12.13 -5.18
N PRO A 92 6.48 12.57 -3.95
CA PRO A 92 7.41 12.45 -2.83
C PRO A 92 7.65 10.99 -2.45
N MET A 93 6.63 10.13 -2.53
CA MET A 93 6.75 8.72 -2.20
C MET A 93 7.66 7.96 -3.16
N LEU A 94 7.55 8.24 -4.45
CA LEU A 94 8.40 7.66 -5.49
C LEU A 94 9.84 8.12 -5.33
N ALA A 95 10.08 9.41 -5.03
CA ALA A 95 11.43 9.92 -4.79
C ALA A 95 12.12 9.18 -3.63
N ILE A 96 11.38 8.92 -2.55
CA ILE A 96 11.89 8.14 -1.41
C ILE A 96 12.19 6.70 -1.81
N VAL A 97 11.29 6.03 -2.54
CA VAL A 97 11.49 4.65 -2.99
C VAL A 97 12.70 4.52 -3.91
N LEU A 98 12.88 5.47 -4.84
CA LEU A 98 14.07 5.49 -5.69
C LEU A 98 15.34 5.70 -4.87
N ALA A 99 15.31 6.59 -3.88
CA ALA A 99 16.41 6.77 -2.95
C ALA A 99 16.72 5.47 -2.18
N GLN A 100 15.71 4.76 -1.68
CA GLN A 100 15.88 3.48 -0.99
C GLN A 100 16.46 2.37 -1.87
N LEU A 101 16.07 2.32 -3.14
CA LEU A 101 16.51 1.28 -4.08
C LEU A 101 17.92 1.53 -4.63
N PHE A 102 18.31 2.79 -4.81
CA PHE A 102 19.53 3.15 -5.54
C PHE A 102 20.61 3.80 -4.68
N LEU A 103 20.31 4.25 -3.46
CA LEU A 103 21.33 4.77 -2.53
C LEU A 103 21.77 3.67 -1.56
N PRO A 104 23.01 3.16 -1.65
CA PRO A 104 23.47 2.05 -0.81
C PRO A 104 23.56 2.41 0.68
N ALA A 105 23.66 3.70 1.01
CA ALA A 105 23.71 4.20 2.39
C ALA A 105 22.37 4.81 2.86
N PHE A 106 21.24 4.44 2.25
CA PHE A 106 19.94 4.94 2.70
C PHE A 106 19.68 4.49 4.16
N PRO A 107 19.32 5.40 5.08
CA PRO A 107 19.15 5.05 6.49
C PRO A 107 18.02 4.04 6.73
N LEU A 108 18.35 2.90 7.33
CA LEU A 108 17.36 1.85 7.64
C LEU A 108 16.26 2.34 8.59
N GLU A 109 16.62 3.15 9.58
CA GLU A 109 15.66 3.71 10.55
C GLU A 109 14.58 4.55 9.87
N VAL A 110 14.95 5.31 8.84
CA VAL A 110 14.01 6.09 8.03
C VAL A 110 13.07 5.14 7.27
N SER A 111 13.60 4.09 6.65
CA SER A 111 12.78 3.07 5.97
C SER A 111 11.79 2.39 6.92
N LEU A 112 12.24 2.02 8.13
CA LEU A 112 11.39 1.42 9.15
C LEU A 112 10.32 2.39 9.64
N PHE A 113 10.69 3.64 9.94
CA PHE A 113 9.76 4.69 10.32
C PHE A 113 8.67 4.89 9.24
N LEU A 114 9.11 4.93 7.98
CA LEU A 114 8.27 5.18 6.83
C LEU A 114 7.38 3.99 6.49
N SER A 115 7.79 2.75 6.73
CA SER A 115 7.03 1.52 6.40
C SER A 115 5.54 1.57 6.78
N ARG A 116 5.22 2.24 7.91
CA ARG A 116 3.86 2.48 8.40
C ARG A 116 2.98 3.28 7.44
N PHE A 117 3.58 4.18 6.67
CA PHE A 117 2.92 5.05 5.70
C PHE A 117 2.91 4.46 4.28
N TYR A 118 3.67 3.39 4.04
CA TYR A 118 3.71 2.66 2.76
C TYR A 118 3.05 1.29 2.85
N SER A 119 2.44 0.89 3.98
CA SER A 119 2.04 -0.50 4.15
C SER A 119 1.01 -0.98 3.13
N TRP A 120 0.03 -0.17 2.73
CA TRP A 120 -0.96 -0.61 1.73
C TRP A 120 -0.34 -0.75 0.33
N THR A 121 0.52 0.19 -0.08
CA THR A 121 1.26 0.10 -1.34
C THR A 121 2.32 -1.00 -1.30
N GLY A 122 2.91 -1.28 -0.13
CA GLY A 122 3.81 -2.39 0.12
C GLY A 122 3.11 -3.74 -0.05
N ASN A 123 1.91 -3.90 0.50
CA ASN A 123 1.08 -5.10 0.27
C ASN A 123 0.79 -5.29 -1.23
N PHE A 124 0.47 -4.21 -1.95
CA PHE A 124 0.29 -4.27 -3.39
C PHE A 124 1.57 -4.65 -4.13
N SER A 125 2.73 -4.14 -3.70
CA SER A 125 4.05 -4.53 -4.23
C SER A 125 4.33 -6.02 -4.02
N SER A 126 4.04 -6.57 -2.82
CA SER A 126 4.20 -8.00 -2.54
C SER A 126 3.34 -8.86 -3.46
N LEU A 127 2.10 -8.45 -3.74
CA LEU A 127 1.23 -9.14 -4.70
C LEU A 127 1.79 -9.09 -6.13
N LEU A 128 2.36 -7.94 -6.55
CA LEU A 128 3.03 -7.84 -7.85
C LEU A 128 4.25 -8.77 -7.94
N MET A 129 5.01 -8.93 -6.85
CA MET A 129 6.15 -9.86 -6.82
C MET A 129 5.72 -11.32 -6.97
N GLN A 130 4.54 -11.69 -6.46
CA GLN A 130 3.97 -13.03 -6.67
C GLN A 130 3.58 -13.29 -8.12
N LEU A 131 3.38 -12.24 -8.91
CA LEU A 131 3.19 -12.31 -10.37
C LEU A 131 4.53 -12.28 -11.13
N SER A 132 5.63 -12.66 -10.48
CA SER A 132 6.98 -12.73 -11.04
C SER A 132 7.62 -11.39 -11.40
N LEU A 133 7.15 -10.26 -10.86
CA LEU A 133 7.84 -8.99 -11.02
C LEU A 133 9.06 -8.91 -10.08
N PRO A 134 10.22 -8.45 -10.56
CA PRO A 134 11.38 -8.22 -9.70
C PRO A 134 11.09 -7.10 -8.71
N LEU A 135 11.69 -7.17 -7.51
CA LEU A 135 11.43 -6.26 -6.39
C LEU A 135 11.49 -4.77 -6.77
N PRO A 136 12.50 -4.27 -7.53
CA PRO A 136 12.54 -2.87 -7.92
C PRO A 136 11.32 -2.46 -8.77
N ALA A 137 10.96 -3.28 -9.77
CA ALA A 137 9.82 -3.00 -10.64
C ALA A 137 8.50 -3.04 -9.87
N ALA A 138 8.30 -4.06 -9.02
CA ALA A 138 7.11 -4.18 -8.19
C ALA A 138 6.95 -3.00 -7.21
N THR A 139 8.05 -2.53 -6.61
CA THR A 139 8.02 -1.44 -5.61
C THR A 139 7.74 -0.10 -6.28
N ILE A 140 8.33 0.16 -7.45
CA ILE A 140 8.11 1.37 -8.25
C ILE A 140 6.67 1.40 -8.77
N LEU A 141 6.18 0.32 -9.37
CA LEU A 141 4.82 0.23 -9.89
C LEU A 141 3.77 0.40 -8.78
N ALA A 142 4.04 -0.15 -7.61
CA ALA A 142 3.12 -0.02 -6.49
C ALA A 142 2.95 1.42 -5.98
N GLN A 143 3.91 2.32 -6.23
CA GLN A 143 3.72 3.73 -5.89
C GLN A 143 2.60 4.37 -6.71
N PHE A 144 2.28 3.83 -7.88
CA PHE A 144 1.18 4.31 -8.71
C PHE A 144 -0.18 3.73 -8.31
N ALA A 145 -0.25 2.86 -7.29
CA ALA A 145 -1.51 2.27 -6.81
C ALA A 145 -2.60 3.31 -6.47
N PRO A 146 -2.31 4.51 -5.91
CA PRO A 146 -3.32 5.54 -5.71
C PRO A 146 -4.04 6.00 -6.99
N LEU A 147 -3.44 5.81 -8.18
CA LEU A 147 -4.12 6.10 -9.45
C LEU A 147 -5.26 5.12 -9.74
N LEU A 148 -5.30 3.94 -9.11
CA LEU A 148 -6.42 3.00 -9.24
C LEU A 148 -7.74 3.62 -8.76
N PHE A 149 -7.69 4.60 -7.85
CA PHE A 149 -8.88 5.34 -7.42
C PHE A 149 -9.56 6.12 -8.56
N ILE A 150 -8.86 6.42 -9.66
CA ILE A 150 -9.42 7.10 -10.83
C ILE A 150 -10.58 6.29 -11.42
N LEU A 151 -10.56 4.96 -11.30
CA LEU A 151 -11.62 4.09 -11.79
C LEU A 151 -12.98 4.40 -11.15
N PHE A 152 -12.97 4.93 -9.91
CA PHE A 152 -14.16 5.29 -9.14
C PHE A 152 -14.57 6.77 -9.30
N GLY A 153 -13.75 7.58 -9.98
CA GLY A 153 -14.03 9.00 -10.18
C GLY A 153 -15.15 9.24 -11.19
N ARG A 154 -15.95 10.29 -10.96
CA ARG A 154 -16.97 10.75 -11.90
C ARG A 154 -16.32 11.16 -13.22
N ARG A 155 -16.90 10.74 -14.35
CA ARG A 155 -16.53 11.29 -15.66
C ARG A 155 -16.93 12.77 -15.67
N THR A 156 -16.02 13.64 -16.06
CA THR A 156 -16.35 15.04 -16.38
C THR A 156 -17.44 15.00 -17.45
N ALA A 157 -18.62 15.53 -17.12
CA ALA A 157 -19.64 15.89 -18.10
C ALA A 157 -19.15 17.06 -18.95
#